data_AF-A0A960KBM0-F1
#
_entry.id   AF-A0A960KBM0-F1
#
_cell.length_a   1.000
_cell.length_b   1.000
_cell.length_c   1.000
_cell.angle_alpha   90.00
_cell.angle_beta   90.00
_cell.angle_gamma   90.00
#
_symmetry.space_group_name_H-M   'P 1'
#
loop_
_entity.id
_entity.type
_entity.pdbx_description
1 polymer ?
#
loop_
_entity_poly.entity_id
_entity_poly.type
_entity_poly.pdbx_seq_one_letter_code
_entity_poly.pdbx_strand_id
1 'polypeptide(L)'
;LTLRRNGTKIGTVGSGAPVPSRFQRLAVGVVGATEADDTDMWICDLRVVDGRPTGIVVRRDPWPAGSAAVGSFRHRYYWVRLRADGWWIEFLGFGGGELYVRQPDYAGLATQDPSDPTRVVISTNVHPVTGAPLTSQADGRVHFELYEGVRTGERQWRWEALTVDSTEDNLRPFIAAGGAHKALAWMRGRYWSWTAANTRMCVRAAVDPAQVPTTTTT
;
A
#
# COMPACT_ATOMS: atom_id res chain seq x y z
N LEU A 1 -18.66 -17.83 -8.37
CA LEU A 1 -17.20 -17.78 -8.19
C LEU A 1 -16.78 -18.88 -7.20
N THR A 2 -15.77 -19.69 -7.51
CA THR A 2 -15.31 -20.80 -6.64
C THR A 2 -14.13 -20.35 -5.77
N LEU A 3 -14.18 -20.63 -4.47
CA LEU A 3 -13.07 -20.40 -3.55
C LEU A 3 -12.13 -21.61 -3.59
N ARG A 4 -10.82 -21.38 -3.73
CA ARG A 4 -9.81 -22.45 -3.80
C ARG A 4 -8.63 -22.21 -2.86
N ARG A 5 -8.02 -23.30 -2.38
CA ARG A 5 -6.72 -23.34 -1.70
C ARG A 5 -5.83 -24.33 -2.44
N ASN A 6 -4.70 -23.87 -2.97
CA ASN A 6 -3.76 -24.72 -3.73
C ASN A 6 -4.45 -25.57 -4.81
N GLY A 7 -5.39 -24.96 -5.56
CA GLY A 7 -6.19 -25.66 -6.57
C GLY A 7 -7.44 -26.39 -6.05
N THR A 8 -7.48 -26.77 -4.77
CA THR A 8 -8.61 -27.48 -4.15
C THR A 8 -9.78 -26.55 -3.88
N LYS A 9 -11.00 -26.93 -4.27
CA LYS A 9 -12.24 -26.20 -3.95
C LYS A 9 -12.50 -26.23 -2.44
N ILE A 10 -12.61 -25.05 -1.81
CA ILE A 10 -12.93 -24.90 -0.38
C ILE A 10 -14.29 -24.27 -0.12
N GLY A 11 -14.95 -23.73 -1.15
CA GLY A 11 -16.28 -23.13 -1.07
C GLY A 11 -16.71 -22.46 -2.37
N THR A 12 -17.84 -21.76 -2.33
CA THR A 12 -18.36 -20.95 -3.44
C THR A 12 -18.74 -19.57 -2.88
N VAL A 13 -18.52 -18.49 -3.62
CA VAL A 13 -19.04 -17.17 -3.24
C VAL A 13 -20.56 -17.22 -3.16
N GLY A 14 -21.12 -16.67 -2.08
CA GLY A 14 -22.56 -16.70 -1.80
C GLY A 14 -23.02 -17.92 -0.99
N SER A 15 -22.17 -18.93 -0.77
CA SER A 15 -22.43 -19.97 0.24
C SER A 15 -21.95 -19.52 1.61
N GLY A 16 -22.22 -20.34 2.65
CA GLY A 16 -21.56 -20.17 3.95
C GLY A 16 -20.05 -20.04 3.78
N ALA A 17 -19.46 -19.07 4.49
CA ALA A 17 -18.02 -18.81 4.43
C ALA A 17 -17.26 -20.07 4.90
N PRO A 18 -16.21 -20.51 4.18
CA PRO A 18 -15.33 -21.56 4.68
C PRO A 18 -14.78 -21.18 6.06
N VAL A 19 -14.60 -22.17 6.93
CA VAL A 19 -13.94 -21.91 8.23
C VAL A 19 -12.56 -21.29 8.01
N PRO A 20 -12.12 -20.32 8.84
CA PRO A 20 -10.87 -19.58 8.62
C PRO A 20 -9.63 -20.45 8.40
N SER A 21 -9.55 -21.62 9.06
CA SER A 21 -8.44 -22.59 8.92
C SER A 21 -8.31 -23.19 7.51
N ARG A 22 -9.34 -23.05 6.66
CA ARG A 22 -9.28 -23.45 5.24
C ARG A 22 -8.56 -22.43 4.37
N PHE A 23 -8.33 -21.20 4.83
CA PHE A 23 -7.54 -20.21 4.12
C PHE A 23 -6.06 -20.31 4.48
N GLN A 24 -5.20 -19.76 3.63
CA GLN A 24 -3.81 -19.55 3.98
C GLN A 24 -3.70 -18.28 4.82
N ARG A 25 -3.18 -18.42 6.05
CA ARG A 25 -2.88 -17.26 6.89
C ARG A 25 -1.65 -16.55 6.32
N LEU A 26 -1.81 -15.27 6.01
CA LEU A 26 -0.72 -14.41 5.51
C LEU A 26 0.04 -13.78 6.68
N ALA A 27 -0.67 -13.23 7.64
CA ALA A 27 -0.06 -12.58 8.79
C ALA A 27 -0.89 -12.81 10.06
N VAL A 28 -0.29 -12.50 11.20
CA VAL A 28 -0.91 -12.58 12.53
C VAL A 28 -0.75 -11.19 13.16
N GLY A 29 -1.87 -10.61 13.59
CA GLY A 29 -1.87 -9.41 14.41
C GLY A 29 -1.42 -9.70 15.85
N VAL A 30 -1.44 -8.69 16.69
CA VAL A 30 -1.19 -8.82 18.13
C VAL A 30 -2.37 -8.20 18.85
N VAL A 31 -2.99 -8.96 19.75
CA VAL A 31 -4.02 -8.42 20.64
C VAL A 31 -3.30 -7.72 21.79
N GLY A 32 -3.48 -6.42 21.86
CA GLY A 32 -3.03 -5.52 22.90
C GLY A 32 -3.99 -5.48 24.09
N ALA A 33 -3.56 -4.83 25.17
CA ALA A 33 -4.45 -4.55 26.29
C ALA A 33 -5.47 -3.44 25.95
N THR A 34 -5.12 -2.59 24.98
CA THR A 34 -5.96 -1.54 24.42
C THR A 34 -5.75 -1.45 22.91
N GLU A 35 -6.64 -0.74 22.20
CA GLU A 35 -6.48 -0.40 20.77
C GLU A 35 -5.10 0.21 20.46
N ALA A 36 -4.55 0.97 21.42
CA ALA A 36 -3.24 1.59 21.30
C ALA A 36 -2.11 0.56 21.17
N ASP A 37 -2.29 -0.63 21.74
CA ASP A 37 -1.31 -1.70 21.83
C ASP A 37 -1.53 -2.79 20.76
N ASP A 38 -2.69 -2.78 20.09
CA ASP A 38 -3.01 -3.75 19.05
C ASP A 38 -2.04 -3.64 17.86
N THR A 39 -1.92 -4.74 17.11
CA THR A 39 -1.37 -4.73 15.76
C THR A 39 -2.40 -5.30 14.81
N ASP A 40 -2.87 -4.46 13.89
CA ASP A 40 -3.85 -4.83 12.86
C ASP A 40 -3.24 -4.81 11.46
N MET A 41 -3.89 -5.54 10.56
CA MET A 41 -3.51 -5.59 9.16
C MET A 41 -4.71 -5.48 8.23
N TRP A 42 -4.55 -4.64 7.22
CA TRP A 42 -5.57 -4.37 6.21
C TRP A 42 -4.98 -4.53 4.82
N ILE A 43 -5.77 -4.98 3.86
CA ILE A 43 -5.35 -5.01 2.46
C ILE A 43 -5.50 -3.61 1.89
N CYS A 44 -4.43 -3.04 1.34
CA CYS A 44 -4.49 -1.80 0.57
C CYS A 44 -4.95 -2.09 -0.85
N ASP A 45 -4.32 -3.09 -1.49
CA ASP A 45 -4.60 -3.45 -2.87
C ASP A 45 -4.25 -4.92 -3.15
N LEU A 46 -4.95 -5.53 -4.09
CA LEU A 46 -4.69 -6.89 -4.57
C LEU A 46 -4.99 -6.98 -6.07
N ARG A 47 -4.03 -7.52 -6.82
CA ARG A 47 -4.05 -7.71 -8.27
C ARG A 47 -3.61 -9.12 -8.62
N VAL A 48 -3.95 -9.55 -9.83
CA VAL A 48 -3.32 -10.71 -10.45
C VAL A 48 -2.42 -10.18 -11.55
N VAL A 49 -1.11 -10.25 -11.32
CA VAL A 49 -0.08 -9.82 -12.27
C VAL A 49 0.64 -11.06 -12.71
N ASP A 50 0.88 -11.27 -14.01
CA ASP A 50 1.51 -12.47 -14.60
C ASP A 50 0.92 -13.83 -14.14
N GLY A 51 -0.38 -13.85 -13.84
CA GLY A 51 -1.09 -15.03 -13.34
C GLY A 51 -0.91 -15.29 -11.84
N ARG A 52 -0.26 -14.37 -11.11
CA ARG A 52 0.02 -14.51 -9.68
C ARG A 52 -0.61 -13.38 -8.86
N PRO A 53 -1.40 -13.72 -7.82
CA PRO A 53 -1.85 -12.75 -6.83
C PRO A 53 -0.67 -11.95 -6.25
N THR A 54 -0.76 -10.62 -6.35
CA THR A 54 0.25 -9.66 -5.91
C THR A 54 -0.47 -8.45 -5.34
N GLY A 55 0.00 -7.91 -4.22
CA GLY A 55 -0.71 -6.84 -3.54
C GLY A 55 0.12 -6.17 -2.46
N ILE A 56 -0.55 -5.32 -1.70
CA ILE A 56 0.04 -4.57 -0.60
C ILE A 56 -0.91 -4.68 0.59
N VAL A 57 -0.33 -4.98 1.75
CA VAL A 57 -1.03 -4.92 3.04
C VAL A 57 -0.41 -3.81 3.87
N VAL A 58 -1.25 -3.08 4.60
CA VAL A 58 -0.80 -2.16 5.64
C VAL A 58 -0.88 -2.86 6.99
N ARG A 59 0.16 -2.68 7.78
CA ARG A 59 0.21 -3.03 9.18
C ARG A 59 0.14 -1.76 10.00
N ARG A 60 -0.76 -1.71 10.96
CA ARG A 60 -0.75 -0.72 12.04
C ARG A 60 -0.10 -1.34 13.26
N ASP A 61 0.79 -0.60 13.93
CA ASP A 61 1.40 -0.98 15.20
C ASP A 61 1.80 0.28 16.01
N PRO A 62 2.10 0.15 17.32
CA PRO A 62 2.51 1.29 18.13
C PRO A 62 3.83 1.90 17.65
N TRP A 63 3.99 3.22 17.81
CA TRP A 63 5.29 3.85 17.63
C TRP A 63 6.29 3.36 18.69
N PRO A 64 7.52 2.97 18.31
CA PRO A 64 8.56 2.73 19.30
C PRO A 64 8.84 3.99 20.13
N ALA A 65 9.12 3.81 21.43
CA ALA A 65 9.46 4.93 22.31
C ALA A 65 10.64 5.75 21.74
N GLY A 66 10.51 7.08 21.77
CA GLY A 66 11.52 8.01 21.25
C GLY A 66 11.53 8.19 19.73
N SER A 67 10.61 7.57 18.99
CA SER A 67 10.45 7.82 17.55
C SER A 67 9.96 9.24 17.28
N ALA A 68 10.34 9.81 16.14
CA ALA A 68 9.72 11.01 15.58
C ALA A 68 8.32 10.67 15.03
N ALA A 69 7.38 10.38 15.95
CA ALA A 69 6.04 9.94 15.62
C ALA A 69 5.28 11.01 14.85
N VAL A 70 4.55 10.57 13.82
CA VAL A 70 3.52 11.37 13.15
C VAL A 70 2.19 10.67 13.38
N GLY A 71 1.24 11.38 13.99
CA GLY A 71 0.03 10.74 14.52
C GLY A 71 0.28 9.91 15.78
N SER A 72 -0.73 9.12 16.15
CA SER A 72 -0.75 8.27 17.34
C SER A 72 -0.25 6.85 17.04
N PHE A 73 -0.37 6.40 15.79
CA PHE A 73 -0.07 5.04 15.36
C PHE A 73 0.92 5.01 14.21
N ARG A 74 1.70 3.93 14.11
CA ARG A 74 2.61 3.70 13.00
C ARG A 74 2.00 2.74 11.99
N HIS A 75 2.07 3.12 10.73
CA HIS A 75 1.72 2.30 9.59
C HIS A 75 2.97 1.86 8.83
N ARG A 76 2.96 0.60 8.40
CA ARG A 76 4.01 -0.02 7.58
C ARG A 76 3.36 -0.77 6.44
N TYR A 77 3.86 -0.59 5.23
CA TYR A 77 3.41 -1.33 4.08
C TYR A 77 4.26 -2.58 3.89
N TYR A 78 3.59 -3.65 3.47
CA TYR A 78 4.22 -4.92 3.09
C TYR A 78 3.72 -5.31 1.72
N TRP A 79 4.64 -5.64 0.83
CA TRP A 79 4.32 -6.21 -0.47
C TRP A 79 4.11 -7.71 -0.30
N VAL A 80 3.03 -8.23 -0.91
CA VAL A 80 2.66 -9.64 -0.83
C VAL A 80 2.52 -10.23 -2.21
N ARG A 81 3.01 -11.46 -2.42
CA ARG A 81 2.86 -12.16 -3.69
C ARG A 81 2.85 -13.66 -3.53
N LEU A 82 1.93 -14.32 -4.22
CA LEU A 82 1.93 -15.77 -4.33
C LEU A 82 2.98 -16.22 -5.36
N ARG A 83 3.94 -17.02 -4.90
CA ARG A 83 4.95 -17.69 -5.73
C ARG A 83 4.73 -19.21 -5.72
N ALA A 84 5.58 -19.95 -6.43
CA ALA A 84 5.46 -21.41 -6.55
C ALA A 84 5.63 -22.14 -5.21
N ASP A 85 6.43 -21.56 -4.32
CA ASP A 85 6.74 -22.04 -2.96
C ASP A 85 5.81 -21.47 -1.88
N GLY A 86 4.86 -20.61 -2.23
CA GLY A 86 3.88 -20.04 -1.31
C GLY A 86 3.83 -18.52 -1.32
N TRP A 87 3.24 -17.94 -0.28
CA TRP A 87 3.12 -16.49 -0.14
C TRP A 87 4.42 -15.88 0.37
N TRP A 88 4.90 -14.89 -0.38
CA TRP A 88 6.01 -14.03 0.01
C TRP A 88 5.44 -12.74 0.57
N ILE A 89 5.98 -12.31 1.71
CA ILE A 89 5.60 -11.09 2.40
C ILE A 89 6.89 -10.35 2.74
N GLU A 90 7.05 -9.17 2.17
CA GLU A 90 8.27 -8.37 2.28
C GLU A 90 7.91 -6.99 2.82
N PHE A 91 8.72 -6.45 3.73
CA PHE A 91 8.58 -5.05 4.12
C PHE A 91 8.80 -4.18 2.88
N LEU A 92 7.82 -3.35 2.58
CA LEU A 92 7.86 -2.45 1.43
C LEU A 92 8.43 -1.10 1.85
N GLY A 93 7.86 -0.49 2.88
CA GLY A 93 8.28 0.81 3.39
C GLY A 93 7.40 1.31 4.52
N PHE A 94 7.80 2.41 5.14
CA PHE A 94 7.00 3.10 6.14
C PHE A 94 5.82 3.84 5.48
N GLY A 95 4.63 3.73 6.09
CA GLY A 95 3.42 4.44 5.69
C GLY A 95 3.04 5.62 6.59
N GLY A 96 3.75 5.76 7.72
CA GLY A 96 3.62 6.91 8.62
C GLY A 96 2.44 6.82 9.58
N GLY A 97 1.70 7.91 9.73
CA GLY A 97 0.63 8.06 10.73
C GLY A 97 -0.75 7.68 10.22
N GLU A 98 -1.75 7.75 11.09
CA GLU A 98 -3.16 7.77 10.68
C GLU A 98 -3.55 9.10 10.01
N LEU A 99 -4.58 9.09 9.15
CA LEU A 99 -5.08 10.27 8.44
C LEU A 99 -5.65 11.34 9.38
N TYR A 100 -6.26 10.90 10.48
CA TYR A 100 -6.84 11.76 11.50
C TYR A 100 -7.06 10.98 12.80
N VAL A 101 -7.18 11.72 13.90
CA VAL A 101 -7.38 11.17 15.25
C VAL A 101 -8.68 10.36 15.32
N ARG A 102 -8.68 9.27 16.11
CA ARG A 102 -9.81 8.35 16.39
C ARG A 102 -10.08 7.27 15.34
N GLN A 103 -9.31 7.21 14.25
CA GLN A 103 -9.40 6.13 13.26
C GLN A 103 -8.02 5.53 13.04
N PRO A 104 -7.60 4.64 13.95
CA PRO A 104 -6.21 4.20 14.08
C PRO A 104 -5.68 3.49 12.84
N ASP A 105 -6.55 2.83 12.07
CA ASP A 105 -6.19 2.05 10.88
C ASP A 105 -6.20 2.85 9.56
N TYR A 106 -6.67 4.10 9.59
CA TYR A 106 -6.85 4.85 8.36
C TYR A 106 -5.50 5.45 7.96
N ALA A 107 -4.84 4.84 6.97
CA ALA A 107 -3.57 5.28 6.43
C ALA A 107 -3.73 5.97 5.05
N GLY A 108 -2.61 6.47 4.51
CA GLY A 108 -2.53 7.00 3.14
C GLY A 108 -2.88 5.97 2.05
N LEU A 109 -2.70 4.68 2.34
CA LEU A 109 -2.85 3.53 1.42
C LEU A 109 -1.81 3.49 0.30
N ALA A 110 -1.88 2.43 -0.49
CA ALA A 110 -0.94 2.09 -1.54
C ALA A 110 -1.64 1.29 -2.65
N THR A 111 -1.05 1.28 -3.85
CA THR A 111 -1.54 0.51 -4.99
C THR A 111 -0.42 -0.27 -5.68
N GLN A 112 -0.76 -1.48 -6.11
CA GLN A 112 0.10 -2.35 -6.90
C GLN A 112 -0.14 -2.07 -8.38
N ASP A 113 0.92 -1.86 -9.17
CA ASP A 113 0.76 -1.77 -10.62
C ASP A 113 0.14 -3.08 -11.15
N PRO A 114 -1.01 -3.01 -11.85
CA PRO A 114 -1.75 -4.20 -12.28
C PRO A 114 -1.06 -4.98 -13.41
N SER A 115 -0.02 -4.45 -14.04
CA SER A 115 0.72 -5.13 -15.11
C SER A 115 2.21 -5.34 -14.82
N ASP A 116 2.72 -4.85 -13.69
CA ASP A 116 4.12 -4.98 -13.30
C ASP A 116 4.22 -5.32 -11.79
N PRO A 117 4.60 -6.54 -11.41
CA PRO A 117 4.62 -6.94 -10.01
C PRO A 117 5.73 -6.26 -9.19
N THR A 118 6.63 -5.54 -9.86
CA THR A 118 7.79 -4.86 -9.26
C THR A 118 7.56 -3.38 -9.04
N ARG A 119 6.42 -2.83 -9.47
CA ARG A 119 6.11 -1.40 -9.36
C ARG A 119 4.91 -1.14 -8.46
N VAL A 120 5.04 -0.18 -7.56
CA VAL A 120 3.98 0.25 -6.63
C VAL A 120 3.95 1.77 -6.51
N VAL A 121 2.83 2.32 -6.05
CA VAL A 121 2.75 3.69 -5.57
C VAL A 121 2.16 3.69 -4.17
N ILE A 122 2.82 4.37 -3.23
CA ILE A 122 2.36 4.50 -1.84
C ILE A 122 2.06 5.96 -1.52
N SER A 123 1.15 6.18 -0.59
CA SER A 123 0.97 7.46 0.10
C SER A 123 1.49 7.34 1.52
N THR A 124 2.37 8.26 1.92
CA THR A 124 3.04 8.25 3.23
C THR A 124 3.35 9.68 3.69
N ASN A 125 3.25 9.95 4.99
CA ASN A 125 3.68 11.22 5.60
C ASN A 125 5.03 11.12 6.34
N VAL A 126 5.75 10.01 6.10
CA VAL A 126 7.14 9.80 6.48
C VAL A 126 7.95 9.28 5.29
N HIS A 127 9.25 9.53 5.29
CA HIS A 127 10.15 9.01 4.27
C HIS A 127 10.12 7.46 4.29
N PRO A 128 9.88 6.79 3.15
CA PRO A 128 9.52 5.37 3.13
C PRO A 128 10.62 4.42 3.59
N VAL A 129 11.88 4.88 3.59
CA VAL A 129 13.03 4.09 4.05
C VAL A 129 13.42 4.39 5.49
N THR A 130 13.36 5.65 5.91
CA THR A 130 13.93 6.09 7.20
C THR A 130 12.85 6.30 8.26
N GLY A 131 11.59 6.47 7.87
CA GLY A 131 10.49 6.80 8.78
C GLY A 131 10.55 8.24 9.30
N ALA A 132 11.44 9.09 8.77
CA ALA A 132 11.52 10.50 9.16
C ALA A 132 10.28 11.28 8.65
N PRO A 133 9.69 12.19 9.44
CA PRO A 133 8.55 13.00 9.01
C PRO A 133 8.81 13.77 7.71
N LEU A 134 7.82 13.82 6.82
CA LEU A 134 7.87 14.61 5.59
C LEU A 134 7.30 16.01 5.85
N THR A 135 8.12 16.89 6.41
CA THR A 135 7.75 18.30 6.59
C THR A 135 7.91 19.06 5.28
N SER A 136 6.79 19.55 4.74
CA SER A 136 6.75 20.39 3.54
C SER A 136 7.44 21.72 3.78
N GLN A 137 8.31 22.12 2.86
CA GLN A 137 8.92 23.44 2.88
C GLN A 137 7.93 24.56 2.54
N ALA A 138 6.82 24.24 1.87
CA ALA A 138 5.83 25.23 1.45
C ALA A 138 5.03 25.81 2.62
N ASP A 139 4.76 25.02 3.67
CA ASP A 139 3.96 25.45 4.82
C ASP A 139 4.46 24.98 6.19
N GLY A 140 5.59 24.26 6.25
CA GLY A 140 6.20 23.77 7.49
C GLY A 140 5.41 22.65 8.19
N ARG A 141 4.46 21.99 7.49
CA ARG A 141 3.64 20.91 8.06
C ARG A 141 3.99 19.56 7.47
N VAL A 142 3.66 18.51 8.22
CA VAL A 142 3.76 17.13 7.75
C VAL A 142 2.56 16.82 6.88
N HIS A 143 2.79 16.37 5.65
CA HIS A 143 1.75 15.97 4.69
C HIS A 143 2.01 14.56 4.16
N PHE A 144 0.94 13.88 3.75
CA PHE A 144 1.06 12.68 2.94
C PHE A 144 1.50 13.01 1.52
N GLU A 145 2.58 12.39 1.08
CA GLU A 145 3.14 12.49 -0.26
C GLU A 145 3.11 11.13 -0.97
N LEU A 146 3.09 11.16 -2.30
CA LEU A 146 3.16 9.97 -3.12
C LEU A 146 4.60 9.59 -3.43
N TYR A 147 4.92 8.32 -3.28
CA TYR A 147 6.19 7.74 -3.69
C TYR A 147 5.96 6.56 -4.63
N GLU A 148 6.71 6.52 -5.73
CA GLU A 148 6.83 5.34 -6.57
C GLU A 148 7.94 4.43 -6.04
N GLY A 149 7.60 3.16 -5.86
CA GLY A 149 8.54 2.11 -5.48
C GLY A 149 8.79 1.16 -6.65
N VAL A 150 10.06 0.94 -6.99
CA VAL A 150 10.49 -0.10 -7.94
C VAL A 150 11.36 -1.12 -7.22
N ARG A 151 10.96 -2.39 -7.30
CA ARG A 151 11.69 -3.50 -6.69
C ARG A 151 12.96 -3.78 -7.50
N THR A 152 14.12 -3.66 -6.86
CA THR A 152 15.43 -3.88 -7.50
C THR A 152 16.08 -5.21 -7.09
N GLY A 153 15.53 -5.88 -6.08
CA GLY A 153 16.03 -7.14 -5.55
C GLY A 153 15.11 -7.69 -4.46
N GLU A 154 15.49 -8.79 -3.83
CA GLU A 154 14.71 -9.32 -2.71
C GLU A 154 14.70 -8.37 -1.53
N ARG A 155 13.49 -7.93 -1.12
CA ARG A 155 13.28 -6.95 -0.05
C ARG A 155 13.98 -5.60 -0.32
N GLN A 156 14.31 -5.30 -1.57
CA GLN A 156 15.00 -4.08 -1.97
C GLN A 156 14.11 -3.27 -2.91
N TRP A 157 13.87 -2.02 -2.52
CA TRP A 157 13.03 -1.08 -3.24
C TRP A 157 13.77 0.24 -3.42
N ARG A 158 13.77 0.75 -4.64
CA ARG A 158 14.15 2.13 -4.94
C ARG A 158 12.90 3.00 -4.89
N TRP A 159 13.01 4.16 -4.26
CA TRP A 159 11.91 5.10 -4.08
C TRP A 159 12.17 6.41 -4.83
N GLU A 160 11.15 6.90 -5.52
CA GLU A 160 11.11 8.22 -6.14
C GLU A 160 9.86 8.97 -5.65
N ALA A 161 10.02 10.22 -5.22
CA ALA A 161 8.88 11.04 -4.84
C ALA A 161 8.13 11.51 -6.08
N LEU A 162 6.81 11.27 -6.13
CA LEU A 162 5.92 11.76 -7.18
C LEU A 162 5.30 13.11 -6.83
N THR A 163 5.18 13.39 -5.53
CA THR A 163 4.80 14.70 -4.98
C THR A 163 5.75 15.04 -3.85
N VAL A 164 6.06 16.33 -3.69
CA VAL A 164 6.94 16.88 -2.66
C VAL A 164 6.45 18.26 -2.27
N ASP A 165 6.74 18.68 -1.04
CA ASP A 165 6.43 20.02 -0.52
C ASP A 165 4.98 20.46 -0.79
N SER A 166 4.04 19.52 -0.69
CA SER A 166 2.62 19.81 -0.84
C SER A 166 2.13 20.67 0.33
N THR A 167 1.06 21.44 0.10
CA THR A 167 0.31 22.14 1.14
C THR A 167 -0.98 21.40 1.53
N GLU A 168 -1.18 20.21 0.96
CA GLU A 168 -2.35 19.36 1.13
C GLU A 168 -1.92 17.89 1.00
N ASP A 169 -2.63 16.98 1.64
CA ASP A 169 -2.33 15.55 1.57
C ASP A 169 -2.63 14.95 0.19
N ASN A 170 -1.78 14.02 -0.24
CA ASN A 170 -1.98 13.18 -1.41
C ASN A 170 -2.21 11.73 -0.97
N LEU A 171 -3.46 11.27 -1.05
CA LEU A 171 -3.97 10.07 -0.41
C LEU A 171 -4.53 9.07 -1.43
N ARG A 172 -4.55 7.81 -1.03
CA ARG A 172 -5.27 6.71 -1.70
C ARG A 172 -4.97 6.62 -3.20
N PRO A 173 -3.69 6.43 -3.57
CA PRO A 173 -3.33 6.25 -4.97
C PRO A 173 -3.98 4.98 -5.52
N PHE A 174 -4.32 5.02 -6.80
CA PHE A 174 -4.86 3.90 -7.55
C PHE A 174 -4.32 3.93 -8.98
N ILE A 175 -3.78 2.82 -9.45
CA ILE A 175 -3.37 2.67 -10.85
C ILE A 175 -4.52 2.01 -11.62
N ALA A 176 -5.18 2.79 -12.48
CA ALA A 176 -6.13 2.28 -13.44
C ALA A 176 -5.39 1.82 -14.71
N ALA A 177 -5.75 0.67 -15.24
CA ALA A 177 -5.19 0.13 -16.48
C ALA A 177 -6.30 -0.23 -17.47
N GLY A 178 -6.10 0.11 -18.74
CA GLY A 178 -6.97 -0.19 -19.86
C GLY A 178 -6.15 -0.52 -21.10
N GLY A 179 -5.88 -1.81 -21.33
CA GLY A 179 -4.98 -2.25 -22.39
C GLY A 179 -3.53 -1.82 -22.13
N ALA A 180 -2.90 -1.17 -23.12
CA ALA A 180 -1.55 -0.63 -22.99
C ALA A 180 -1.49 0.66 -22.15
N HIS A 181 -2.63 1.31 -21.89
CA HIS A 181 -2.67 2.58 -21.18
C HIS A 181 -2.83 2.40 -19.68
N LYS A 182 -2.12 3.23 -18.92
CA LYS A 182 -2.25 3.34 -17.47
C LYS A 182 -2.40 4.79 -17.05
N ALA A 183 -3.14 5.00 -15.97
CA ALA A 183 -3.24 6.29 -15.30
C ALA A 183 -3.10 6.09 -13.79
N LEU A 184 -2.31 6.96 -13.15
CA LEU A 184 -2.30 7.09 -11.70
C LEU A 184 -3.36 8.11 -11.32
N ALA A 185 -4.32 7.70 -10.49
CA ALA A 185 -5.30 8.57 -9.87
C ALA A 185 -5.12 8.61 -8.35
N TRP A 186 -5.42 9.72 -7.70
CA TRP A 186 -5.35 9.84 -6.24
C TRP A 186 -6.24 10.98 -5.72
N MET A 187 -6.51 10.95 -4.42
CA MET A 187 -7.26 11.99 -3.72
C MET A 187 -6.28 13.04 -3.18
N ARG A 188 -6.42 14.30 -3.59
CA ARG A 188 -5.64 15.42 -3.04
C ARG A 188 -6.53 16.37 -2.26
N GLY A 189 -6.17 16.71 -1.03
CA GLY A 189 -6.92 17.64 -0.19
C GLY A 189 -6.92 17.24 1.27
N ARG A 190 -8.04 17.43 1.96
CA ARG A 190 -8.15 17.18 3.40
C ARG A 190 -9.19 16.12 3.73
N TYR A 191 -8.79 15.15 4.55
CA TYR A 191 -9.64 14.06 5.01
C TYR A 191 -9.86 14.17 6.52
N TRP A 192 -11.04 14.64 6.96
CA TRP A 192 -11.30 14.86 8.39
C TRP A 192 -11.91 13.65 9.08
N SER A 193 -12.77 12.92 8.36
CA SER A 193 -13.44 11.72 8.87
C SER A 193 -13.92 10.83 7.73
N TRP A 194 -14.36 9.61 8.06
CA TRP A 194 -14.97 8.68 7.12
C TRP A 194 -16.26 9.20 6.47
N THR A 195 -16.88 10.25 7.03
CA THR A 195 -18.06 10.94 6.47
C THR A 195 -17.78 12.38 6.01
N ALA A 196 -16.58 12.91 6.22
CA ALA A 196 -16.25 14.30 5.91
C ALA A 196 -14.85 14.41 5.31
N ALA A 197 -14.79 14.75 4.03
CA ALA A 197 -13.56 15.02 3.30
C ALA A 197 -13.80 16.10 2.25
N ASN A 198 -12.77 16.89 1.96
CA ASN A 198 -12.72 17.80 0.83
C ASN A 198 -11.47 17.46 0.03
N THR A 199 -11.63 16.54 -0.91
CA THR A 199 -10.55 16.07 -1.78
C THR A 199 -10.98 16.16 -3.22
N ARG A 200 -10.07 16.59 -4.09
CA ARG A 200 -10.22 16.48 -5.54
C ARG A 200 -9.56 15.20 -6.02
N MET A 201 -10.08 14.65 -7.12
CA MET A 201 -9.39 13.58 -7.84
C MET A 201 -8.31 14.20 -8.73
N CYS A 202 -7.08 13.77 -8.55
CA CYS A 202 -5.96 14.09 -9.42
C CYS A 202 -5.67 12.87 -10.31
N VAL A 203 -5.28 13.11 -11.56
CA VAL A 203 -4.94 12.05 -12.51
C VAL A 203 -3.67 12.45 -13.25
N ARG A 204 -2.72 11.52 -13.33
CA ARG A 204 -1.52 11.60 -14.16
C ARG A 204 -1.58 10.49 -15.20
N ALA A 205 -1.70 10.86 -16.47
CA ALA A 205 -1.68 9.92 -17.58
C ALA A 205 -0.25 9.44 -17.87
N ALA A 206 -0.14 8.13 -18.17
CA ALA A 206 1.05 7.38 -18.53
C ALA A 206 2.15 7.26 -17.46
N VAL A 207 2.36 6.00 -17.05
CA VAL A 207 3.69 5.49 -16.70
C VAL A 207 3.96 4.43 -17.75
N ASP A 208 4.65 4.79 -18.82
CA ASP A 208 5.13 3.78 -19.76
C ASP A 208 6.03 2.83 -18.96
N PRO A 209 5.78 1.50 -18.94
CA PRO A 209 6.83 0.61 -18.49
C PRO A 209 8.03 0.88 -19.41
N ALA A 210 9.22 1.07 -18.82
CA ALA A 210 10.44 1.16 -19.61
C ALA A 210 10.44 0.01 -20.62
N GLN A 211 10.46 0.35 -21.92
CA GLN A 211 10.52 -0.62 -22.99
C GLN A 211 11.73 -1.52 -22.71
N VAL A 212 11.50 -2.81 -22.46
CA VAL A 212 12.58 -3.78 -22.38
C VAL A 212 13.21 -3.81 -23.78
N PRO A 213 14.51 -3.48 -23.95
CA PRO A 213 15.15 -3.53 -25.25
C PRO A 213 14.99 -4.94 -25.80
N THR A 214 14.35 -5.06 -26.97
CA THR A 214 14.24 -6.33 -27.67
C THR A 214 15.63 -6.64 -28.20
N THR A 215 16.35 -7.55 -27.54
CA THR A 215 17.60 -8.08 -28.09
C THR A 215 17.22 -8.91 -29.32
N THR A 216 17.32 -8.31 -30.51
CA THR A 216 17.25 -9.05 -31.76
C THR A 216 18.56 -9.83 -31.88
N THR A 217 18.55 -11.09 -31.47
CA THR A 217 19.62 -12.01 -31.84
C THR A 217 19.57 -12.18 -33.36
N THR A 218 20.62 -11.72 -34.04
CA THR A 218 20.85 -11.96 -35.47
C THR A 218 21.57 -13.29 -35.65
#